data_AF-A0A1B7MN23-F1
#
_entry.id   AF-A0A1B7MN23-F1
#
_cell.length_a   1.000
_cell.length_b   1.000
_cell.length_c   1.000
_cell.angle_alpha   90.00
_cell.angle_beta   90.00
_cell.angle_gamma   90.00
#
_symmetry.space_group_name_H-M   'P 1'
#
loop_
_entity.id
_entity.type
_entity.pdbx_description
1 polymer ?
#
loop_
_entity_poly.entity_id
_entity_poly.type
_entity_poly.pdbx_seq_one_letter_code
_entity_poly.pdbx_strand_id
1 'polypeptide(L)'
;MSWTTLDMRPEDLHKYYKDTGGHRAWACRYPQIQRHGARYPNSGASNTIQKGLRKLLNASEYHDVKLEFLRSYQWHLGVADLVPFGAVHFGAQSYISGAEVYLRYGHLVGDDMLPFVRSSGGDRVVNSAVDWTADASGQLYDPIVSVIIPETTTSNNTLENKMCPNSKASLDEANVWRDAFSAQIVQRLNGAAVGAELISEDIPGLMSLCAFETVYEEKASPFCDIFSLEEFQAYEYYWDLLKYHETGYGNPLGRVQGVGYVNELLARLTGSPVEDRTQTNSIFDSSPVTFPLDRTVYADFSHDTLMVAICGALGLLPQISHTNPTKADPQRTWVVSRLVPFSGRMVTEKLRCFEAETPGDFVRILINDAVQPLTFCGLGDGLCELEAFVESQTYARSNGDGNVSNNR
;
A
#
# COMPACT_ATOMS: atom_id res chain seq x y z
N MET A 1 -26.04 -1.97 -0.83
CA MET A 1 -25.75 -1.77 0.60
C MET A 1 -25.23 -0.35 0.73
N SER A 2 -25.86 0.47 1.58
CA SER A 2 -25.46 1.86 1.78
C SER A 2 -24.11 1.87 2.50
N TRP A 3 -23.10 2.43 1.87
CA TRP A 3 -21.83 2.79 2.52
C TRP A 3 -22.13 3.98 3.42
N THR A 4 -22.54 3.69 4.65
CA THR A 4 -22.49 4.69 5.71
C THR A 4 -21.02 4.86 6.04
N THR A 5 -20.49 6.03 5.69
CA THR A 5 -19.32 6.61 6.34
C THR A 5 -19.39 6.27 7.82
N LEU A 6 -18.32 5.66 8.35
CA LEU A 6 -18.13 5.50 9.79
C LEU A 6 -18.10 6.90 10.38
N ASP A 7 -19.28 7.36 10.80
CA ASP A 7 -19.53 8.60 11.49
C ASP A 7 -18.97 8.42 12.92
N MET A 8 -17.65 8.42 13.04
CA MET A 8 -16.97 8.41 14.33
C MET A 8 -17.25 9.77 14.97
N ARG A 9 -18.18 9.77 15.93
CA ARG A 9 -18.52 10.98 16.67
C ARG A 9 -17.27 11.43 17.46
N PRO A 10 -17.09 12.75 17.69
CA PRO A 10 -16.01 13.27 18.55
C PRO A 10 -15.95 12.62 19.94
N GLU A 11 -17.07 12.08 20.40
CA GLU A 11 -17.23 11.37 21.67
C GLU A 11 -16.57 9.97 21.67
N ASP A 12 -16.50 9.33 20.50
CA ASP A 12 -15.86 8.02 20.30
C ASP A 12 -14.31 8.15 20.26
N LEU A 13 -13.80 9.30 19.81
CA LEU A 13 -12.37 9.67 19.93
C LEU A 13 -11.93 9.77 21.39
N HIS A 14 -12.75 10.39 22.25
CA HIS A 14 -12.45 10.51 23.68
C HIS A 14 -12.41 9.15 24.41
N LYS A 15 -13.09 8.14 23.85
CA LYS A 15 -13.07 6.76 24.35
C LYS A 15 -11.81 6.01 23.92
N TYR A 16 -11.31 6.23 22.70
CA TYR A 16 -10.02 5.68 22.24
C TYR A 16 -8.84 6.16 23.10
N TYR A 17 -8.90 7.41 23.60
CA TYR A 17 -7.90 7.95 24.54
C TYR A 17 -7.98 7.38 25.97
N LYS A 18 -9.07 6.70 26.36
CA LYS A 18 -9.24 6.14 27.71
C LYS A 18 -8.88 4.65 27.83
N ASP A 19 -8.82 3.93 26.72
CA ASP A 19 -8.60 2.47 26.74
C ASP A 19 -7.13 2.04 26.89
N THR A 20 -6.17 2.97 27.03
CA THR A 20 -4.74 2.65 27.27
C THR A 20 -4.39 2.33 28.73
N GLY A 21 -5.36 1.98 29.58
CA GLY A 21 -5.07 1.31 30.85
C GLY A 21 -4.08 2.04 31.77
N GLY A 22 -4.14 3.37 31.84
CA GLY A 22 -3.40 4.14 32.86
C GLY A 22 -2.01 4.63 32.47
N HIS A 23 -1.56 4.47 31.21
CA HIS A 23 -0.31 5.09 30.73
C HIS A 23 -0.59 6.12 29.62
N ARG A 24 -0.31 7.40 29.89
CA ARG A 24 -0.36 8.47 28.88
C ARG A 24 0.91 8.43 28.00
N ALA A 25 0.83 7.73 26.88
CA ALA A 25 1.83 7.81 25.81
C ALA A 25 1.37 8.79 24.73
N TRP A 26 2.22 9.74 24.36
CA TRP A 26 1.94 10.68 23.27
C TRP A 26 2.88 10.41 22.11
N ALA A 27 2.35 10.34 20.89
CA ALA A 27 3.18 10.35 19.69
C ALA A 27 3.94 11.68 19.64
N CYS A 28 5.26 11.59 19.57
CA CYS A 28 6.17 12.73 19.40
C CYS A 28 6.75 12.80 17.99
N ARG A 29 6.63 11.72 17.19
CA ARG A 29 6.98 11.70 15.77
C ARG A 29 6.08 10.73 15.00
N TYR A 30 5.74 11.10 13.77
CA TYR A 30 4.86 10.39 12.86
C TYR A 30 5.49 10.36 11.45
N PRO A 31 6.31 9.36 11.11
CA PRO A 31 6.62 9.01 9.74
C PRO A 31 5.54 8.08 9.17
N GLN A 32 5.03 8.44 8.01
CA GLN A 32 4.18 7.58 7.21
C GLN A 32 4.76 7.33 5.82
N ILE A 33 4.39 6.19 5.24
CA ILE A 33 4.44 5.95 3.80
C ILE A 33 3.07 5.55 3.30
N GLN A 34 2.62 6.19 2.23
CA GLN A 34 1.30 6.02 1.65
C GLN A 34 1.39 5.66 0.16
N ARG A 35 0.58 4.71 -0.27
CA ARG A 35 0.37 4.38 -1.68
C ARG A 35 -0.42 5.50 -2.34
N HIS A 36 -0.17 5.77 -3.62
CA HIS A 36 -1.08 6.59 -4.42
C HIS A 36 -2.57 6.16 -4.28
N GLY A 37 -3.49 7.11 -4.46
CA GLY A 37 -4.94 6.89 -4.42
C GLY A 37 -5.46 5.99 -5.55
N ALA A 38 -6.77 5.76 -5.55
CA ALA A 38 -7.45 5.02 -6.62
C ALA A 38 -7.16 5.63 -8.00
N ARG A 39 -7.00 4.76 -9.00
CA ARG A 39 -6.60 5.13 -10.35
C ARG A 39 -7.26 4.27 -11.40
N TYR A 40 -7.20 4.73 -12.64
CA TYR A 40 -7.44 3.89 -13.81
C TYR A 40 -6.43 2.75 -13.93
N PRO A 41 -6.77 1.68 -14.67
CA PRO A 41 -5.80 0.65 -15.04
C PRO A 41 -4.63 1.25 -15.81
N ASN A 42 -3.41 0.75 -15.58
CA ASN A 42 -2.26 1.11 -16.43
C ASN A 42 -2.36 0.37 -17.77
N SER A 43 -1.54 0.73 -18.76
CA SER A 43 -1.61 0.15 -20.11
C SER A 43 -1.54 -1.38 -20.13
N GLY A 44 -0.72 -1.99 -19.26
CA GLY A 44 -0.64 -3.44 -19.13
C GLY A 44 -1.94 -4.06 -18.62
N ALA A 45 -2.50 -3.52 -17.54
CA ALA A 45 -3.79 -3.95 -17.00
C ALA A 45 -4.92 -3.73 -18.00
N SER A 46 -4.98 -2.57 -18.66
CA SER A 46 -5.98 -2.26 -19.70
C SER A 46 -5.95 -3.28 -20.83
N ASN A 47 -4.75 -3.67 -21.30
CA ASN A 47 -4.62 -4.69 -22.34
C ASN A 47 -5.15 -6.06 -21.89
N THR A 48 -4.82 -6.48 -20.67
CA THR A 48 -5.31 -7.74 -20.08
C THR A 48 -6.83 -7.74 -19.93
N ILE A 49 -7.41 -6.66 -19.38
CA ILE A 49 -8.86 -6.52 -19.20
C ILE A 49 -9.57 -6.53 -20.56
N GLN A 50 -9.11 -5.72 -21.50
CA GLN A 50 -9.76 -5.59 -22.81
C GLN A 50 -9.69 -6.88 -23.64
N LYS A 51 -8.70 -7.75 -23.41
CA LYS A 51 -8.61 -9.06 -24.07
C LYS A 51 -9.81 -9.94 -23.70
N GLY A 52 -10.12 -10.09 -22.42
CA GLY A 52 -11.28 -10.85 -21.94
C GLY A 52 -12.60 -10.13 -22.21
N LEU A 53 -12.63 -8.80 -22.08
CA LEU A 53 -13.84 -8.02 -22.34
C LEU A 53 -14.29 -8.10 -23.80
N ARG A 54 -13.36 -8.01 -24.77
CA ARG A 54 -13.69 -8.12 -26.21
C ARG A 54 -14.35 -9.45 -26.55
N LYS A 55 -13.91 -10.53 -25.90
CA LYS A 55 -14.50 -11.85 -26.02
C LYS A 55 -15.96 -11.87 -25.53
N LEU A 56 -16.22 -11.32 -24.34
CA LEU A 56 -17.58 -11.17 -23.82
C LEU A 56 -18.47 -10.33 -24.75
N LEU A 57 -17.99 -9.17 -25.20
CA LEU A 57 -18.76 -8.26 -26.06
C LEU A 57 -19.08 -8.85 -27.44
N ASN A 58 -18.25 -9.77 -27.94
CA ASN A 58 -18.44 -10.45 -29.22
C ASN A 58 -19.36 -11.69 -29.13
N ALA A 59 -19.83 -12.04 -27.93
CA ALA A 59 -20.78 -13.14 -27.77
C ALA A 59 -22.06 -12.89 -28.58
N SER A 60 -22.58 -13.93 -29.25
CA SER A 60 -23.79 -13.81 -30.07
C SER A 60 -25.05 -13.70 -29.22
N GLU A 61 -25.06 -14.36 -28.06
CA GLU A 61 -26.21 -14.44 -27.18
C GLU A 61 -25.77 -14.42 -25.71
N TYR A 62 -26.61 -13.82 -24.85
CA TYR A 62 -26.46 -13.82 -23.41
C TYR A 62 -27.65 -14.55 -22.78
N HIS A 63 -27.38 -15.58 -21.98
CA HIS A 63 -28.39 -16.42 -21.30
C HIS A 63 -28.47 -16.19 -19.79
N ASP A 64 -27.70 -15.22 -19.27
CA ASP A 64 -27.78 -14.75 -17.89
C ASP A 64 -28.13 -13.25 -17.90
N VAL A 65 -29.16 -12.88 -17.13
CA VAL A 65 -29.61 -11.49 -16.99
C VAL A 65 -28.48 -10.57 -16.49
N LYS A 66 -27.54 -11.11 -15.70
CA LYS A 66 -26.37 -10.37 -15.20
C LYS A 66 -25.41 -9.93 -16.32
N LEU A 67 -25.53 -10.51 -17.52
CA LEU A 67 -24.71 -10.16 -18.69
C LEU A 67 -25.43 -9.24 -19.68
N GLU A 68 -26.71 -8.91 -19.47
CA GLU A 68 -27.49 -8.11 -20.43
C GLU A 68 -26.91 -6.72 -20.67
N PHE A 69 -26.28 -6.11 -19.65
CA PHE A 69 -25.67 -4.79 -19.75
C PHE A 69 -24.53 -4.75 -20.80
N LEU A 70 -23.92 -5.89 -21.12
CA LEU A 70 -22.84 -5.99 -22.11
C LEU A 70 -23.32 -5.63 -23.53
N ARG A 71 -24.61 -5.73 -23.83
CA ARG A 71 -25.18 -5.35 -25.14
C ARG A 71 -24.95 -3.88 -25.50
N SER A 72 -24.87 -3.02 -24.50
CA SER A 72 -24.64 -1.58 -24.65
C SER A 72 -23.35 -1.09 -23.99
N TYR A 73 -22.55 -2.00 -23.43
CA TYR A 73 -21.35 -1.62 -22.70
C TYR A 73 -20.30 -1.03 -23.63
N GLN A 74 -19.70 0.09 -23.20
CA GLN A 74 -18.59 0.73 -23.87
C GLN A 74 -17.47 0.97 -22.88
N TRP A 75 -16.23 0.66 -23.28
CA TRP A 75 -15.06 0.99 -22.49
C TRP A 75 -14.93 2.52 -22.36
N HIS A 76 -14.87 3.00 -21.13
CA HIS A 76 -14.83 4.43 -20.81
C HIS A 76 -13.76 4.79 -19.77
N LEU A 77 -12.91 3.84 -19.38
CA LEU A 77 -11.84 4.07 -18.42
C LEU A 77 -10.62 4.72 -19.09
N GLY A 78 -10.00 5.67 -18.39
CA GLY A 78 -8.71 6.26 -18.75
C GLY A 78 -7.53 5.29 -18.56
N VAL A 79 -6.31 5.84 -18.51
CA VAL A 79 -5.08 5.05 -18.35
C VAL A 79 -4.19 5.65 -17.27
N ALA A 80 -3.87 4.84 -16.26
CA ALA A 80 -2.93 5.08 -15.16
C ALA A 80 -3.18 6.27 -14.22
N ASP A 81 -3.86 7.33 -14.66
CA ASP A 81 -4.14 8.52 -13.86
C ASP A 81 -5.08 8.22 -12.69
N LEU A 82 -5.02 9.06 -11.66
CA LEU A 82 -5.95 9.01 -10.54
C LEU A 82 -7.37 9.24 -11.03
N VAL A 83 -8.32 8.50 -10.46
CA VAL A 83 -9.74 8.80 -10.60
C VAL A 83 -10.13 9.87 -9.56
N PRO A 84 -11.26 10.57 -9.73
CA PRO A 84 -11.71 11.58 -8.76
C PRO A 84 -11.67 11.11 -7.30
N PHE A 85 -12.23 9.92 -7.05
CA PHE A 85 -12.20 9.24 -5.76
C PHE A 85 -10.80 9.08 -5.16
N GLY A 86 -9.75 8.98 -5.97
CA GLY A 86 -8.38 8.74 -5.52
C GLY A 86 -7.68 9.98 -4.92
N ALA A 87 -7.73 11.12 -5.62
CA ALA A 87 -7.06 12.35 -5.16
C ALA A 87 -7.42 13.65 -5.93
N VAL A 88 -8.65 13.80 -6.46
CA VAL A 88 -8.96 14.95 -7.36
C VAL A 88 -10.07 15.88 -6.82
N HIS A 89 -10.58 15.66 -5.60
CA HIS A 89 -11.51 16.60 -4.96
C HIS A 89 -11.63 16.40 -3.44
N PHE A 90 -12.33 17.33 -2.78
CA PHE A 90 -12.75 17.23 -1.39
C PHE A 90 -13.48 15.90 -1.13
N GLY A 91 -12.97 15.12 -0.17
CA GLY A 91 -13.49 13.78 0.13
C GLY A 91 -12.86 12.65 -0.70
N ALA A 92 -11.84 12.94 -1.51
CA ALA A 92 -11.02 11.89 -2.13
C ALA A 92 -10.14 11.18 -1.09
N GLN A 93 -9.68 9.98 -1.41
CA GLN A 93 -8.93 9.13 -0.47
C GLN A 93 -7.65 9.79 0.07
N SER A 94 -6.91 10.51 -0.77
CA SER A 94 -5.64 11.14 -0.35
C SER A 94 -5.89 12.37 0.54
N TYR A 95 -6.85 13.22 0.15
CA TYR A 95 -7.37 14.33 0.96
C TYR A 95 -7.82 13.88 2.36
N ILE A 96 -8.70 12.86 2.43
CA ILE A 96 -9.19 12.31 3.70
C ILE A 96 -8.04 11.77 4.55
N SER A 97 -7.06 11.10 3.93
CA SER A 97 -5.87 10.63 4.66
C SER A 97 -5.08 11.79 5.26
N GLY A 98 -5.02 12.95 4.61
CA GLY A 98 -4.43 14.19 5.17
C GLY A 98 -5.20 14.68 6.39
N ALA A 99 -6.52 14.82 6.24
CA ALA A 99 -7.41 15.24 7.31
C ALA A 99 -7.32 14.34 8.55
N GLU A 100 -7.29 13.02 8.35
CA GLU A 100 -7.16 12.03 9.43
C GLU A 100 -5.84 12.17 10.20
N VAL A 101 -4.74 12.48 9.50
CA VAL A 101 -3.45 12.75 10.16
C VAL A 101 -3.54 13.99 11.03
N TYR A 102 -4.14 15.07 10.54
CA TYR A 102 -4.30 16.27 11.34
C TYR A 102 -5.23 16.04 12.54
N LEU A 103 -6.35 15.33 12.35
CA LEU A 103 -7.27 15.01 13.44
C LEU A 103 -6.61 14.20 14.56
N ARG A 104 -5.70 13.28 14.23
CA ARG A 104 -5.04 12.40 15.20
C ARG A 104 -3.73 12.97 15.76
N TYR A 105 -3.00 13.78 15.00
CA TYR A 105 -1.66 14.24 15.33
C TYR A 105 -1.47 15.76 15.16
N GLY A 106 -2.55 16.55 15.11
CA GLY A 106 -2.48 17.99 14.94
C GLY A 106 -1.64 18.71 16.00
N HIS A 107 -1.45 18.12 17.18
CA HIS A 107 -0.53 18.64 18.22
C HIS A 107 0.95 18.58 17.81
N LEU A 108 1.30 17.85 16.75
CA LEU A 108 2.64 17.78 16.17
C LEU A 108 2.88 18.81 15.08
N VAL A 109 1.83 19.50 14.62
CA VAL A 109 1.87 20.45 13.51
C VAL A 109 1.79 21.88 14.05
N GLY A 110 2.64 22.76 13.52
CA GLY A 110 2.64 24.19 13.84
C GLY A 110 3.42 24.98 12.79
N ASP A 111 3.44 26.31 12.91
CA ASP A 111 4.08 27.23 11.94
C ASP A 111 5.52 26.82 11.58
N ASP A 112 6.35 26.49 12.58
CA ASP A 112 7.75 26.08 12.39
C ASP A 112 7.93 24.56 12.19
N MET A 113 6.83 23.79 12.25
CA MET A 113 6.80 22.33 12.31
C MET A 113 5.81 21.74 11.29
N LEU A 114 5.83 22.27 10.06
CA LEU A 114 5.02 21.74 8.97
C LEU A 114 5.43 20.30 8.60
N PRO A 115 4.48 19.46 8.15
CA PRO A 115 4.78 18.15 7.59
C PRO A 115 5.85 18.21 6.51
N PHE A 116 6.86 17.35 6.60
CA PHE A 116 7.85 17.17 5.54
C PHE A 116 7.39 16.07 4.60
N VAL A 117 7.13 16.43 3.34
CA VAL A 117 6.49 15.54 2.37
C VAL A 117 7.43 15.20 1.22
N ARG A 118 7.60 13.91 0.92
CA ARG A 118 8.28 13.44 -0.29
C ARG A 118 7.36 12.59 -1.15
N SER A 119 7.64 12.54 -2.44
CA SER A 119 6.91 11.70 -3.38
C SER A 119 7.87 11.01 -4.33
N SER A 120 7.59 9.76 -4.69
CA SER A 120 8.12 9.20 -5.93
C SER A 120 7.58 9.97 -7.14
N GLY A 121 8.36 10.04 -8.21
CA GLY A 121 8.15 10.94 -9.34
C GLY A 121 7.09 10.56 -10.35
N GLY A 122 6.29 9.51 -10.12
CA GLY A 122 5.14 9.20 -10.96
C GLY A 122 3.97 10.15 -10.72
N ASP A 123 3.34 10.66 -11.78
CA ASP A 123 2.30 11.70 -11.69
C ASP A 123 1.18 11.37 -10.69
N ARG A 124 0.67 10.14 -10.68
CA ARG A 124 -0.35 9.68 -9.73
C ARG A 124 0.13 9.68 -8.26
N VAL A 125 1.43 9.51 -8.02
CA VAL A 125 2.02 9.52 -6.68
C VAL A 125 2.17 10.96 -6.22
N VAL A 126 2.69 11.83 -7.09
CA VAL A 126 2.83 13.27 -6.84
C VAL A 126 1.46 13.91 -6.59
N ASN A 127 0.46 13.62 -7.43
CA ASN A 127 -0.89 14.16 -7.26
C ASN A 127 -1.55 13.68 -5.95
N SER A 128 -1.29 12.44 -5.52
CA SER A 128 -1.77 11.96 -4.22
C SER A 128 -1.11 12.71 -3.07
N ALA A 129 0.19 13.00 -3.18
CA ALA A 129 0.93 13.78 -2.18
C ALA A 129 0.42 15.22 -2.08
N VAL A 130 0.16 15.86 -3.23
CA VAL A 130 -0.40 17.21 -3.30
C VAL A 130 -1.80 17.27 -2.68
N ASP A 131 -2.68 16.33 -3.03
CA ASP A 131 -4.04 16.28 -2.47
C ASP A 131 -4.03 16.00 -0.96
N TRP A 132 -3.11 15.16 -0.48
CA TRP A 132 -2.90 14.94 0.95
C TRP A 132 -2.47 16.20 1.69
N THR A 133 -1.57 17.02 1.09
CA THR A 133 -1.13 18.27 1.72
C THR A 133 -2.25 19.29 1.92
N ALA A 134 -3.35 19.18 1.18
CA ALA A 134 -4.46 20.14 1.25
C ALA A 134 -5.22 20.13 2.59
N ASP A 135 -5.16 19.05 3.38
CA ASP A 135 -5.81 18.98 4.70
C ASP A 135 -4.94 18.35 5.80
N ALA A 136 -3.66 18.09 5.51
CA ALA A 136 -2.69 17.54 6.48
C ALA A 136 -2.37 18.46 7.68
N SER A 137 -2.85 19.70 7.62
CA SER A 137 -2.63 20.78 8.60
C SER A 137 -3.94 21.37 9.12
N GLY A 138 -5.09 20.73 8.84
CA GLY A 138 -6.41 21.24 9.20
C GLY A 138 -6.75 22.57 8.55
N GLN A 139 -6.18 22.83 7.37
CA GLN A 139 -6.29 24.08 6.62
C GLN A 139 -5.80 25.32 7.39
N LEU A 140 -5.00 25.12 8.45
CA LEU A 140 -4.36 26.21 9.18
C LEU A 140 -3.05 26.65 8.52
N TYR A 141 -2.41 25.73 7.80
CA TYR A 141 -1.10 25.91 7.17
C TYR A 141 -1.06 25.28 5.78
N ASP A 142 -0.10 25.68 4.95
CA ASP A 142 0.03 25.20 3.57
C ASP A 142 1.32 24.36 3.38
N PRO A 143 1.38 23.09 3.86
CA PRO A 143 2.52 22.24 3.57
C PRO A 143 2.63 21.93 2.07
N ILE A 144 3.84 21.67 1.60
CA ILE A 144 4.12 21.36 0.19
C ILE A 144 4.83 20.02 0.05
N VAL A 145 4.72 19.41 -1.14
CA VAL A 145 5.60 18.31 -1.55
C VAL A 145 7.02 18.87 -1.69
N SER A 146 7.86 18.57 -0.70
CA SER A 146 9.20 19.16 -0.54
C SER A 146 10.22 18.52 -1.48
N VAL A 147 10.10 17.22 -1.74
CA VAL A 147 11.01 16.48 -2.62
C VAL A 147 10.22 15.54 -3.52
N ILE A 148 10.48 15.61 -4.83
CA ILE A 148 10.00 14.64 -5.81
C ILE A 148 11.20 13.85 -6.33
N ILE A 149 11.24 12.54 -6.05
CA ILE A 149 12.35 11.68 -6.40
C ILE A 149 12.07 11.00 -7.75
N PRO A 150 12.89 11.19 -8.79
CA PRO A 150 12.62 10.63 -10.12
C PRO A 150 12.49 9.10 -10.15
N GLU A 151 11.56 8.59 -10.95
CA GLU A 151 11.40 7.14 -11.22
C GLU A 151 12.22 6.71 -12.45
N THR A 152 13.54 6.88 -12.39
CA THR A 152 14.44 6.45 -13.47
C THR A 152 15.23 5.21 -13.06
N THR A 153 15.79 4.49 -14.03
CA THR A 153 16.68 3.35 -13.78
C THR A 153 18.06 3.77 -13.27
N THR A 154 18.36 5.07 -13.26
CA THR A 154 19.66 5.66 -12.89
C THR A 154 19.60 6.50 -11.61
N SER A 155 18.40 6.78 -11.10
CA SER A 155 18.21 7.53 -9.86
C SER A 155 18.02 6.57 -8.70
N ASN A 156 18.80 6.77 -7.64
CA ASN A 156 18.52 6.14 -6.36
C ASN A 156 17.22 6.73 -5.78
N ASN A 157 16.25 5.89 -5.45
CA ASN A 157 14.91 6.28 -5.04
C ASN A 157 14.27 5.29 -4.05
N THR A 158 14.38 5.57 -2.76
CA THR A 158 13.77 4.79 -1.67
C THR A 158 12.25 4.70 -1.70
N LEU A 159 11.58 5.42 -2.62
CA LEU A 159 10.13 5.44 -2.83
C LEU A 159 9.70 4.73 -4.13
N GLU A 160 10.59 3.99 -4.79
CA GLU A 160 10.31 3.13 -5.96
C GLU A 160 11.18 1.85 -5.98
N ASN A 161 10.70 0.76 -6.58
CA ASN A 161 11.36 -0.54 -6.58
C ASN A 161 12.11 -0.88 -7.90
N LYS A 162 12.50 0.13 -8.69
CA LYS A 162 13.12 -0.04 -10.03
C LYS A 162 14.65 -0.25 -10.03
N MET A 163 15.32 -0.21 -8.89
CA MET A 163 16.79 -0.28 -8.79
C MET A 163 17.36 -1.69 -8.62
N CYS A 164 16.53 -2.73 -8.63
CA CYS A 164 16.98 -4.12 -8.44
C CYS A 164 16.75 -4.97 -9.70
N PRO A 165 17.55 -4.80 -10.78
CA PRO A 165 17.32 -5.46 -12.06
C PRO A 165 17.43 -6.99 -12.02
N ASN A 166 18.10 -7.53 -10.99
CA ASN A 166 18.21 -8.98 -10.79
C ASN A 166 16.99 -9.57 -10.08
N SER A 167 16.15 -8.74 -9.46
CA SER A 167 14.90 -9.19 -8.86
C SER A 167 13.89 -9.50 -9.94
N LYS A 168 13.42 -10.75 -9.97
CA LYS A 168 12.42 -11.22 -10.93
C LYS A 168 11.22 -11.75 -10.17
N ALA A 169 10.05 -11.22 -10.47
CA ALA A 169 8.79 -11.76 -9.94
C ALA A 169 8.55 -13.17 -10.50
N SER A 170 8.07 -14.08 -9.65
CA SER A 170 7.54 -15.37 -10.10
C SER A 170 6.02 -15.32 -10.19
N LEU A 171 5.47 -15.90 -11.25
CA LEU A 171 4.03 -16.04 -11.46
C LEU A 171 3.57 -17.50 -11.29
N ASP A 172 4.48 -18.43 -11.03
CA ASP A 172 4.21 -19.87 -11.13
C ASP A 172 3.08 -20.32 -10.19
N GLU A 173 3.20 -19.97 -8.90
CA GLU A 173 2.17 -20.31 -7.90
C GLU A 173 0.84 -19.60 -8.17
N ALA A 174 0.89 -18.33 -8.56
CA ALA A 174 -0.30 -17.55 -8.89
C ALA A 174 -1.03 -18.12 -10.12
N ASN A 175 -0.29 -18.60 -11.13
CA ASN A 175 -0.86 -19.21 -12.33
C ASN A 175 -1.53 -20.56 -12.03
N VAL A 176 -0.89 -21.41 -11.22
CA VAL A 176 -1.49 -22.67 -10.76
C VAL A 176 -2.80 -22.41 -10.03
N TRP A 177 -2.81 -21.44 -9.10
CA TRP A 177 -4.03 -21.06 -8.39
C TRP A 177 -5.09 -20.47 -9.33
N ARG A 178 -4.68 -19.57 -10.23
CA ARG A 178 -5.56 -18.96 -11.25
C ARG A 178 -6.29 -20.02 -12.05
N ASP A 179 -5.56 -20.97 -12.60
CA ASP A 179 -6.14 -21.98 -13.47
C ASP A 179 -7.16 -22.85 -12.71
N ALA A 180 -6.90 -23.12 -11.43
CA ALA A 180 -7.82 -23.83 -10.56
C ALA A 180 -9.10 -23.04 -10.26
N PHE A 181 -9.01 -21.80 -9.76
CA PHE A 181 -10.20 -21.05 -9.34
C PHE A 181 -11.03 -20.54 -10.53
N SER A 182 -10.39 -20.27 -11.66
CA SER A 182 -11.06 -19.73 -12.84
C SER A 182 -11.77 -20.79 -13.68
N ALA A 183 -11.47 -22.08 -13.51
CA ALA A 183 -12.02 -23.14 -14.36
C ALA A 183 -13.56 -23.16 -14.38
N GLN A 184 -14.20 -23.10 -13.20
CA GLN A 184 -15.66 -23.07 -13.09
C GLN A 184 -16.25 -21.74 -13.57
N ILE A 185 -15.52 -20.63 -13.37
CA ILE A 185 -15.91 -19.30 -13.86
C ILE A 185 -15.96 -19.29 -15.39
N VAL A 186 -14.91 -19.80 -16.04
CA VAL A 186 -14.83 -19.92 -17.50
C VAL A 186 -15.97 -20.76 -18.04
N GLN A 187 -16.24 -21.93 -17.43
CA GLN A 187 -17.34 -22.79 -17.85
C GLN A 187 -18.70 -22.06 -17.74
N ARG A 188 -18.94 -21.39 -16.61
CA ARG A 188 -20.17 -20.62 -16.35
C ARG A 188 -20.34 -19.48 -17.34
N LEU A 189 -19.31 -18.66 -17.53
CA LEU A 189 -19.39 -17.47 -18.41
C LEU A 189 -19.49 -17.86 -19.89
N ASN A 190 -18.78 -18.89 -20.35
CA ASN A 190 -18.93 -19.36 -21.74
C ASN A 190 -20.30 -20.02 -22.00
N GLY A 191 -20.93 -20.63 -20.98
CA GLY A 191 -22.30 -21.11 -21.07
C GLY A 191 -23.33 -19.98 -21.09
N ALA A 192 -23.04 -18.88 -20.40
CA ALA A 192 -23.92 -17.71 -20.32
C ALA A 192 -23.71 -16.70 -21.46
N ALA A 193 -22.54 -16.65 -22.09
CA ALA A 193 -22.18 -15.79 -23.21
C ALA A 193 -21.71 -16.65 -24.40
N VAL A 194 -22.65 -16.98 -25.28
CA VAL A 194 -22.42 -17.92 -26.39
C VAL A 194 -21.39 -17.36 -27.36
N GLY A 195 -20.31 -18.12 -27.59
CA GLY A 195 -19.23 -17.72 -28.49
C GLY A 195 -18.19 -16.78 -27.89
N ALA A 196 -18.23 -16.51 -26.58
CA ALA A 196 -17.21 -15.68 -25.93
C ALA A 196 -15.81 -16.34 -25.91
N GLU A 197 -15.73 -17.67 -25.80
CA GLU A 197 -14.47 -18.43 -25.80
C GLU A 197 -13.44 -17.90 -24.77
N LEU A 198 -13.90 -17.54 -23.57
CA LEU A 198 -13.04 -17.14 -22.45
C LEU A 198 -12.12 -18.27 -22.02
N ILE A 199 -10.93 -17.90 -21.56
CA ILE A 199 -9.93 -18.79 -20.95
C ILE A 199 -9.54 -18.29 -19.55
N SER A 200 -8.83 -19.11 -18.77
CA SER A 200 -8.43 -18.81 -17.39
C SER A 200 -7.66 -17.49 -17.26
N GLU A 201 -6.81 -17.15 -18.23
CA GLU A 201 -6.04 -15.90 -18.29
C GLU A 201 -6.92 -14.64 -18.39
N ASP A 202 -8.13 -14.76 -18.93
CA ASP A 202 -9.04 -13.62 -19.12
C ASP A 202 -9.73 -13.22 -17.80
N ILE A 203 -9.90 -14.19 -16.87
CA ILE A 203 -10.72 -14.02 -15.66
C ILE A 203 -10.16 -12.96 -14.70
N PRO A 204 -8.86 -12.96 -14.31
CA PRO A 204 -8.34 -11.94 -13.40
C PRO A 204 -8.51 -10.50 -13.93
N GLY A 205 -8.42 -10.32 -15.26
CA GLY A 205 -8.67 -9.05 -15.93
C GLY A 205 -10.14 -8.64 -15.78
N LEU A 206 -11.07 -9.51 -16.14
CA LEU A 206 -12.52 -9.24 -15.99
C LEU A 206 -12.92 -8.94 -14.54
N MET A 207 -12.35 -9.66 -13.57
CA MET A 207 -12.60 -9.40 -12.14
C MET A 207 -12.03 -8.04 -11.70
N SER A 208 -10.88 -7.62 -12.22
CA SER A 208 -10.32 -6.30 -11.91
C SER A 208 -11.17 -5.14 -12.44
N LEU A 209 -11.96 -5.37 -13.49
CA LEU A 209 -12.84 -4.34 -14.06
C LEU A 209 -13.92 -3.91 -13.07
N CYS A 210 -14.44 -4.84 -12.25
CA CYS A 210 -15.32 -4.51 -11.13
C CYS A 210 -14.70 -3.42 -10.24
N ALA A 211 -13.45 -3.59 -9.81
CA ALA A 211 -12.78 -2.63 -8.92
C ALA A 211 -12.51 -1.28 -9.63
N PHE A 212 -11.94 -1.31 -10.84
CA PHE A 212 -11.58 -0.08 -11.57
C PHE A 212 -12.77 0.77 -11.95
N GLU A 213 -13.86 0.16 -12.44
CA GLU A 213 -15.08 0.89 -12.77
C GLU A 213 -15.79 1.36 -11.49
N THR A 214 -15.77 0.58 -10.40
CA THR A 214 -16.39 1.01 -9.13
C THR A 214 -15.76 2.26 -8.55
N VAL A 215 -14.42 2.35 -8.53
CA VAL A 215 -13.73 3.54 -8.00
C VAL A 215 -13.81 4.74 -8.95
N TYR A 216 -14.00 4.50 -10.24
CA TYR A 216 -14.19 5.57 -11.22
C TYR A 216 -15.61 6.15 -11.17
N GLU A 217 -16.62 5.28 -11.16
CA GLU A 217 -18.03 5.66 -11.18
C GLU A 217 -18.59 5.96 -9.78
N GLU A 218 -17.81 5.70 -8.72
CA GLU A 218 -18.20 5.80 -7.31
C GLU A 218 -19.50 5.04 -6.98
N LYS A 219 -19.76 3.96 -7.70
CA LYS A 219 -20.88 3.03 -7.53
C LYS A 219 -20.44 1.63 -7.95
N ALA A 220 -21.02 0.59 -7.36
CA ALA A 220 -20.67 -0.78 -7.73
C ALA A 220 -20.85 -1.02 -9.24
N SER A 221 -19.79 -1.47 -9.89
CA SER A 221 -19.80 -1.85 -11.31
C SER A 221 -20.69 -3.09 -11.53
N PRO A 222 -21.44 -3.17 -12.64
CA PRO A 222 -22.16 -4.38 -13.01
C PRO A 222 -21.26 -5.61 -13.16
N PHE A 223 -19.96 -5.44 -13.46
CA PHE A 223 -19.00 -6.55 -13.50
C PHE A 223 -18.82 -7.22 -12.14
N CYS A 224 -19.09 -6.52 -11.03
CA CYS A 224 -19.02 -7.12 -9.70
C CYS A 224 -20.06 -8.23 -9.54
N ASP A 225 -21.27 -8.04 -10.04
CA ASP A 225 -22.38 -8.99 -9.88
C ASP A 225 -22.24 -10.24 -10.75
N ILE A 226 -21.34 -10.22 -11.74
CA ILE A 226 -21.00 -11.38 -12.56
C ILE A 226 -20.29 -12.45 -11.71
N PHE A 227 -19.58 -12.07 -10.65
CA PHE A 227 -18.79 -12.98 -9.82
C PHE A 227 -19.41 -13.18 -8.43
N SER A 228 -19.17 -14.34 -7.81
CA SER A 228 -19.59 -14.62 -6.44
C SER A 228 -18.59 -14.08 -5.41
N LEU A 229 -18.99 -14.03 -4.14
CA LEU A 229 -18.09 -13.65 -3.05
C LEU A 229 -16.92 -14.65 -2.92
N GLU A 230 -17.19 -15.95 -3.05
CA GLU A 230 -16.17 -17.00 -3.00
C GLU A 230 -15.18 -16.88 -4.16
N GLU A 231 -15.65 -16.52 -5.35
CA GLU A 231 -14.78 -16.23 -6.50
C GLU A 231 -13.88 -15.02 -6.21
N PHE A 232 -14.42 -13.94 -5.59
CA PHE A 232 -13.61 -12.81 -5.15
C PHE A 232 -12.61 -13.14 -4.04
N GLN A 233 -12.95 -14.04 -3.10
CA GLN A 233 -12.02 -14.54 -2.10
C GLN A 233 -10.87 -15.33 -2.74
N ALA A 234 -11.16 -16.12 -3.78
CA ALA A 234 -10.13 -16.79 -4.56
C ALA A 234 -9.26 -15.80 -5.34
N TYR A 235 -9.86 -14.74 -5.88
CA TYR A 235 -9.15 -13.64 -6.54
C TYR A 235 -8.26 -12.83 -5.59
N GLU A 236 -8.68 -12.63 -4.33
CA GLU A 236 -7.83 -12.04 -3.30
C GLU A 236 -6.58 -12.90 -3.08
N TYR A 237 -6.75 -14.21 -2.93
CA TYR A 237 -5.61 -15.11 -2.74
C TYR A 237 -4.68 -15.18 -3.97
N TYR A 238 -5.22 -15.03 -5.18
CA TYR A 238 -4.42 -14.87 -6.39
C TYR A 238 -3.46 -13.66 -6.30
N TRP A 239 -3.97 -12.52 -5.83
CA TRP A 239 -3.13 -11.33 -5.61
C TRP A 239 -2.16 -11.48 -4.44
N ASP A 240 -2.56 -12.22 -3.40
CA ASP A 240 -1.66 -12.56 -2.29
C ASP A 240 -0.43 -13.30 -2.81
N LEU A 241 -0.63 -14.35 -3.62
CA LEU A 241 0.45 -15.12 -4.23
C LEU A 241 1.32 -14.24 -5.15
N LEU A 242 0.71 -13.41 -5.99
CA LEU A 242 1.44 -12.51 -6.88
C LEU A 242 2.36 -11.57 -6.10
N LYS A 243 1.84 -10.80 -5.14
CA LYS A 243 2.65 -9.82 -4.40
C LYS A 243 3.67 -10.49 -3.48
N TYR A 244 3.32 -11.65 -2.92
CA TYR A 244 4.24 -12.43 -2.10
C TYR A 244 5.50 -12.84 -2.86
N HIS A 245 5.34 -13.25 -4.13
CA HIS A 245 6.44 -13.66 -5.02
C HIS A 245 6.96 -12.53 -5.94
N GLU A 246 6.34 -11.35 -5.94
CA GLU A 246 6.84 -10.15 -6.64
C GLU A 246 7.93 -9.47 -5.83
N THR A 247 7.60 -8.91 -4.66
CA THR A 247 8.54 -8.20 -3.78
C THR A 247 8.41 -8.58 -2.31
N GLY A 248 7.50 -9.49 -1.97
CA GLY A 248 7.35 -10.03 -0.62
C GLY A 248 8.41 -11.10 -0.26
N TYR A 249 8.09 -11.89 0.76
CA TYR A 249 8.99 -12.93 1.29
C TYR A 249 9.25 -14.10 0.32
N GLY A 250 8.38 -14.33 -0.66
CA GLY A 250 8.56 -15.38 -1.66
C GLY A 250 9.65 -15.06 -2.70
N ASN A 251 10.01 -13.78 -2.85
CA ASN A 251 11.09 -13.36 -3.73
C ASN A 251 12.42 -13.25 -2.95
N PRO A 252 13.49 -13.95 -3.36
CA PRO A 252 14.81 -13.84 -2.72
C PRO A 252 15.40 -12.42 -2.67
N LEU A 253 15.06 -11.59 -3.66
CA LEU A 253 15.46 -10.17 -3.76
C LEU A 253 14.25 -9.24 -3.55
N GLY A 254 13.15 -9.73 -2.98
CA GLY A 254 11.97 -8.93 -2.67
C GLY A 254 12.25 -7.91 -1.58
N ARG A 255 12.57 -8.40 -0.39
CA ARG A 255 12.74 -7.59 0.84
C ARG A 255 13.86 -6.56 0.73
N VAL A 256 14.97 -6.88 0.05
CA VAL A 256 16.09 -5.94 -0.10
C VAL A 256 15.67 -4.65 -0.81
N GLN A 257 14.57 -4.67 -1.59
CA GLN A 257 14.04 -3.48 -2.26
C GLN A 257 13.48 -2.42 -1.28
N GLY A 258 13.14 -2.80 -0.04
CA GLY A 258 12.66 -1.88 1.00
C GLY A 258 13.73 -1.37 1.97
N VAL A 259 14.98 -1.83 1.86
CA VAL A 259 16.03 -1.57 2.87
C VAL A 259 16.39 -0.09 2.98
N GLY A 260 16.55 0.62 1.87
CA GLY A 260 16.90 2.04 1.90
C GLY A 260 15.86 2.89 2.63
N TYR A 261 14.55 2.62 2.42
CA TYR A 261 13.49 3.29 3.17
C TYR A 261 13.54 2.97 4.67
N VAL A 262 13.82 1.71 5.04
CA VAL A 262 13.96 1.33 6.46
C VAL A 262 15.13 2.08 7.10
N ASN A 263 16.26 2.22 6.42
CA ASN A 263 17.41 2.97 6.94
C ASN A 263 17.12 4.48 7.06
N GLU A 264 16.37 5.08 6.13
CA GLU A 264 15.84 6.44 6.27
C GLU A 264 14.86 6.58 7.46
N LEU A 265 13.98 5.60 7.66
CA LEU A 265 13.06 5.58 8.80
C LEU A 265 13.84 5.54 10.13
N LEU A 266 14.86 4.69 10.23
CA LEU A 266 15.72 4.62 11.42
C LEU A 266 16.43 5.95 11.69
N ALA A 267 16.94 6.63 10.66
CA ALA A 267 17.53 7.96 10.77
C ALA A 267 16.53 8.97 11.36
N ARG A 268 15.28 8.98 10.86
CA ARG A 268 14.22 9.86 11.38
C ARG A 268 13.81 9.54 12.81
N LEU A 269 13.79 8.27 13.23
CA LEU A 269 13.42 7.88 14.59
C LEU A 269 14.50 8.21 15.62
N THR A 270 15.76 8.13 15.22
CA THR A 270 16.95 8.31 16.08
C THR A 270 17.56 9.71 16.01
N GLY A 271 17.23 10.49 14.98
CA GLY A 271 17.89 11.78 14.72
C GLY A 271 19.35 11.64 14.25
N SER A 272 19.73 10.48 13.72
CA SER A 272 21.08 10.19 13.22
C SER A 272 21.14 10.23 11.69
N PRO A 273 22.33 10.47 11.08
CA PRO A 273 22.49 10.40 9.63
C PRO A 273 22.09 9.04 9.04
N VAL A 274 21.65 9.04 7.78
CA VAL A 274 21.30 7.80 7.06
C VAL A 274 22.57 6.96 6.80
N GLU A 275 22.54 5.69 7.19
CA GLU A 275 23.57 4.70 6.89
C GLU A 275 23.00 3.61 5.98
N ASP A 276 23.28 3.72 4.68
CA ASP A 276 22.76 2.78 3.68
C ASP A 276 23.65 2.74 2.44
N ARG A 277 23.70 1.58 1.76
CA ARG A 277 24.39 1.36 0.48
C ARG A 277 23.49 0.63 -0.53
N THR A 278 22.18 0.82 -0.39
CA THR A 278 21.16 0.17 -1.20
C THR A 278 20.49 1.18 -2.13
N GLN A 279 19.30 1.70 -1.76
CA GLN A 279 18.47 2.58 -2.57
C GLN A 279 18.57 4.07 -2.23
N THR A 280 19.29 4.42 -1.17
CA THR A 280 19.42 5.82 -0.71
C THR A 280 20.23 6.67 -1.66
N ASN A 281 19.94 7.97 -1.66
CA ASN A 281 20.69 8.94 -2.45
C ASN A 281 21.46 9.84 -1.48
N SER A 282 22.77 9.62 -1.38
CA SER A 282 23.61 10.34 -0.42
C SER A 282 23.60 11.86 -0.59
N ILE A 283 23.27 12.40 -1.78
CA ILE A 283 23.10 13.84 -2.01
C ILE A 283 21.80 14.34 -1.36
N PHE A 284 20.70 13.61 -1.49
CA PHE A 284 19.42 13.99 -0.88
C PHE A 284 19.43 13.75 0.64
N ASP A 285 19.99 12.62 1.07
CA ASP A 285 19.82 12.13 2.44
C ASP A 285 20.82 12.76 3.43
N SER A 286 21.87 13.44 2.92
CA SER A 286 22.83 14.20 3.74
C SER A 286 22.48 15.69 3.90
N SER A 287 21.46 16.17 3.17
CA SER A 287 21.07 17.58 3.18
C SER A 287 19.84 17.79 4.06
N PRO A 288 19.87 18.71 5.05
CA PRO A 288 18.71 19.00 5.90
C PRO A 288 17.54 19.64 5.13
N VAL A 289 17.76 20.12 3.91
CA VAL A 289 16.70 20.66 3.05
C VAL A 289 15.86 19.54 2.42
N THR A 290 16.51 18.44 2.04
CA THR A 290 15.87 17.32 1.32
C THR A 290 15.66 16.08 2.21
N PHE A 291 16.27 16.04 3.39
CA PHE A 291 16.07 15.02 4.41
C PHE A 291 16.29 15.59 5.83
N PRO A 292 15.38 16.46 6.33
CA PRO A 292 15.47 16.99 7.69
C PRO A 292 15.25 15.89 8.73
N LEU A 293 15.98 15.93 9.85
CA LEU A 293 15.84 14.98 10.97
C LEU A 293 15.08 15.57 12.16
N ASP A 294 14.71 16.85 12.09
CA ASP A 294 14.10 17.63 13.17
C ASP A 294 12.58 17.81 13.04
N ARG A 295 11.94 17.20 12.04
CA ARG A 295 10.48 17.29 11.85
C ARG A 295 9.73 16.27 12.69
N THR A 296 8.49 16.58 13.02
CA THR A 296 7.59 15.71 13.80
C THR A 296 6.69 14.88 12.90
N VAL A 297 6.26 15.43 11.77
CA VAL A 297 5.42 14.75 10.77
C VAL A 297 6.22 14.58 9.48
N TYR A 298 6.38 13.33 9.03
CA TYR A 298 6.95 12.97 7.74
C TYR A 298 5.92 12.19 6.93
N ALA A 299 5.74 12.53 5.66
CA ALA A 299 4.87 11.80 4.76
C ALA A 299 5.59 11.47 3.46
N ASP A 300 5.73 10.19 3.16
CA ASP A 300 6.30 9.73 1.90
C ASP A 300 5.23 9.05 1.04
N PHE A 301 5.21 9.36 -0.27
CA PHE A 301 4.27 8.77 -1.22
C PHE A 301 4.97 7.82 -2.19
N SER A 302 4.40 6.63 -2.36
CA SER A 302 5.02 5.51 -3.09
C SER A 302 3.99 4.62 -3.81
N HIS A 303 4.42 3.42 -4.21
CA HIS A 303 3.62 2.38 -4.86
C HIS A 303 3.45 1.17 -3.93
N ASP A 304 2.44 0.35 -4.22
CA ASP A 304 2.16 -0.89 -3.50
C ASP A 304 3.34 -1.86 -3.49
N THR A 305 3.99 -2.05 -4.64
CA THR A 305 5.09 -3.01 -4.78
C THR A 305 6.27 -2.69 -3.85
N LEU A 306 6.60 -1.41 -3.66
CA LEU A 306 7.65 -1.04 -2.71
C LEU A 306 7.20 -1.14 -1.26
N MET A 307 5.98 -0.71 -0.93
CA MET A 307 5.45 -0.83 0.43
C MET A 307 5.43 -2.29 0.91
N VAL A 308 5.12 -3.23 0.02
CA VAL A 308 5.26 -4.68 0.26
C VAL A 308 6.70 -5.05 0.63
N ALA A 309 7.69 -4.55 -0.12
CA ALA A 309 9.10 -4.81 0.16
C ALA A 309 9.53 -4.23 1.52
N ILE A 310 9.06 -3.03 1.86
CA ILE A 310 9.31 -2.36 3.15
C ILE A 310 8.74 -3.17 4.31
N CYS A 311 7.51 -3.66 4.19
CA CYS A 311 6.92 -4.54 5.22
C CYS A 311 7.78 -5.78 5.43
N GLY A 312 8.23 -6.41 4.35
CA GLY A 312 9.13 -7.56 4.43
C GLY A 312 10.50 -7.24 5.04
N ALA A 313 11.08 -6.09 4.70
CA ALA A 313 12.38 -5.63 5.22
C ALA A 313 12.33 -5.34 6.72
N LEU A 314 11.22 -4.79 7.21
CA LEU A 314 10.95 -4.55 8.63
C LEU A 314 10.66 -5.83 9.43
N GLY A 315 10.44 -6.96 8.75
CA GLY A 315 10.01 -8.19 9.42
C GLY A 315 8.52 -8.24 9.76
N LEU A 316 7.69 -7.41 9.12
CA LEU A 316 6.26 -7.35 9.36
C LEU A 316 5.51 -8.42 8.57
N LEU A 317 4.47 -8.98 9.21
CA LEU A 317 3.55 -9.95 8.60
C LEU A 317 4.28 -11.15 7.95
N PRO A 318 5.25 -11.78 8.64
CA PRO A 318 5.88 -12.99 8.10
C PRO A 318 4.82 -14.07 7.93
N GLN A 319 4.93 -14.83 6.85
CA GLN A 319 4.06 -15.98 6.66
C GLN A 319 4.43 -17.10 7.62
N ILE A 320 3.42 -17.64 8.32
CA ILE A 320 3.59 -18.71 9.32
C ILE A 320 3.90 -20.05 8.60
N SER A 321 3.39 -20.21 7.38
CA SER A 321 3.64 -21.36 6.52
C SER A 321 3.92 -20.92 5.09
N HIS A 322 4.58 -21.79 4.32
CA HIS A 322 4.72 -21.57 2.87
C HIS A 322 3.36 -21.35 2.21
N THR A 323 3.33 -20.50 1.19
CA THR A 323 2.16 -20.33 0.34
C THR A 323 1.81 -21.65 -0.33
N ASN A 324 0.52 -21.87 -0.61
CA ASN A 324 0.04 -23.09 -1.22
C ASN A 324 -0.82 -22.75 -2.45
N PRO A 325 -0.30 -22.98 -3.67
CA PRO A 325 -0.99 -22.61 -4.90
C PRO A 325 -2.22 -23.48 -5.23
N THR A 326 -2.54 -24.47 -4.39
CA THR A 326 -3.69 -25.37 -4.56
C THR A 326 -4.76 -25.21 -3.48
N LYS A 327 -4.45 -24.49 -2.39
CA LYS A 327 -5.37 -24.27 -1.27
C LYS A 327 -4.99 -23.03 -0.48
N ALA A 328 -5.85 -22.02 -0.50
CA ALA A 328 -5.72 -20.85 0.37
C ALA A 328 -5.78 -21.25 1.85
N ASP A 329 -4.80 -20.80 2.62
CA ASP A 329 -4.85 -20.92 4.09
C ASP A 329 -5.73 -19.78 4.65
N PRO A 330 -6.83 -20.09 5.35
CA PRO A 330 -7.66 -19.06 6.00
C PRO A 330 -6.93 -18.31 7.13
N GLN A 331 -5.84 -18.85 7.69
CA GLN A 331 -5.04 -18.23 8.74
C GLN A 331 -3.80 -17.49 8.20
N ARG A 332 -3.70 -17.32 6.87
CA ARG A 332 -2.60 -16.60 6.24
C ARG A 332 -2.47 -15.16 6.79
N THR A 333 -1.24 -14.75 7.05
CA THR A 333 -0.93 -13.40 7.54
C THR A 333 -0.75 -12.40 6.41
N TRP A 334 -0.38 -12.89 5.21
CA TRP A 334 -0.20 -12.08 4.01
C TRP A 334 -1.52 -11.96 3.25
N VAL A 335 -2.19 -10.82 3.44
CA VAL A 335 -3.46 -10.48 2.77
C VAL A 335 -3.33 -9.09 2.16
N VAL A 336 -2.96 -9.02 0.87
CA VAL A 336 -2.53 -7.80 0.15
C VAL A 336 -3.56 -6.68 0.24
N SER A 337 -4.85 -7.00 0.22
CA SER A 337 -5.96 -6.04 0.37
C SER A 337 -5.92 -5.30 1.71
N ARG A 338 -5.33 -5.90 2.75
CA ARG A 338 -5.11 -5.30 4.08
C ARG A 338 -3.74 -4.65 4.24
N LEU A 339 -2.79 -4.89 3.34
CA LEU A 339 -1.45 -4.31 3.39
C LEU A 339 -1.37 -3.03 2.55
N VAL A 340 -1.72 -3.14 1.27
CA VAL A 340 -1.49 -2.09 0.26
C VAL A 340 -2.73 -1.82 -0.60
N PRO A 341 -3.92 -1.55 -0.01
CA PRO A 341 -5.07 -1.07 -0.79
C PRO A 341 -4.73 0.28 -1.46
N PHE A 342 -5.60 0.76 -2.36
CA PHE A 342 -5.49 2.15 -2.83
C PHE A 342 -5.52 3.13 -1.66
N SER A 343 -4.63 4.12 -1.67
CA SER A 343 -4.40 5.03 -0.53
C SER A 343 -3.97 4.34 0.78
N GLY A 344 -3.59 3.07 0.73
CA GLY A 344 -3.12 2.33 1.89
C GLY A 344 -1.85 2.94 2.46
N ARG A 345 -1.68 2.87 3.78
CA ARG A 345 -0.60 3.55 4.50
C ARG A 345 0.00 2.70 5.62
N MET A 346 1.31 2.87 5.82
CA MET A 346 2.03 2.38 6.99
C MET A 346 2.54 3.57 7.79
N VAL A 347 2.25 3.57 9.09
CA VAL A 347 2.63 4.61 10.05
C VAL A 347 3.58 4.00 11.06
N THR A 348 4.67 4.71 11.39
CA THR A 348 5.60 4.31 12.46
C THR A 348 5.63 5.35 13.57
N GLU A 349 4.73 5.28 14.54
CA GLU A 349 4.73 6.23 15.64
C GLU A 349 5.99 6.08 16.51
N LYS A 350 6.69 7.18 16.77
CA LYS A 350 7.58 7.30 17.94
C LYS A 350 6.77 7.87 19.09
N LEU A 351 6.64 7.11 20.16
CA LEU A 351 5.88 7.45 21.34
C LEU A 351 6.83 7.82 22.48
N ARG A 352 6.45 8.82 23.28
CA ARG A 352 7.10 9.11 24.55
C ARG A 352 6.13 8.85 25.70
N CYS A 353 6.51 7.95 26.59
CA CYS A 353 5.72 7.60 27.77
C CYS A 353 6.19 8.44 28.96
N PHE A 354 5.36 9.38 29.42
CA PHE A 354 5.70 10.23 30.58
C PHE A 354 5.31 9.62 31.93
N GLU A 355 4.43 8.60 31.93
CA GLU A 355 3.87 7.97 33.14
C GLU A 355 4.09 6.43 33.19
N ALA A 356 5.09 5.91 32.46
CA ALA A 356 5.47 4.49 32.55
C ALA A 356 6.48 4.27 33.70
N GLU A 357 6.49 3.07 34.29
CA GLU A 357 7.49 2.67 35.29
C GLU A 357 8.93 2.82 34.74
N THR A 358 9.10 2.71 33.42
CA THR A 358 10.29 3.08 32.65
C THR A 358 9.97 4.20 31.65
N PRO A 359 10.35 5.45 31.95
CA PRO A 359 10.34 6.52 30.96
C PRO A 359 11.22 6.14 29.76
N GLY A 360 10.70 6.26 28.54
CA GLY A 360 11.42 5.83 27.35
C GLY A 360 10.74 6.23 26.05
N ASP A 361 11.50 6.12 24.97
CA ASP A 361 11.00 6.25 23.60
C ASP A 361 10.59 4.85 23.09
N PHE A 362 9.38 4.75 22.55
CA PHE A 362 8.82 3.51 22.01
C PHE A 362 8.44 3.68 20.54
N VAL A 363 8.34 2.56 19.83
CA VAL A 363 7.89 2.48 18.45
C VAL A 363 6.63 1.63 18.38
N ARG A 364 5.64 2.10 17.61
CA ARG A 364 4.45 1.34 17.20
C ARG A 364 4.28 1.47 15.70
N ILE A 365 3.95 0.38 15.03
CA ILE A 365 3.65 0.39 13.59
C ILE A 365 2.17 0.08 13.37
N LEU A 366 1.51 0.90 12.54
CA LEU A 366 0.15 0.66 12.07
C LEU A 366 0.18 0.47 10.56
N ILE A 367 -0.51 -0.55 10.05
CA ILE A 367 -0.78 -0.74 8.62
C ILE A 367 -2.27 -0.61 8.44
N ASN A 368 -2.72 0.41 7.71
CA ASN A 368 -4.13 0.73 7.52
C ASN A 368 -4.90 0.72 8.86
N ASP A 369 -4.32 1.44 9.84
CA ASP A 369 -4.81 1.60 11.21
C ASP A 369 -4.79 0.33 12.10
N ALA A 370 -4.40 -0.82 11.56
CA ALA A 370 -4.18 -2.03 12.35
C ALA A 370 -2.78 -2.01 13.00
N VAL A 371 -2.75 -2.03 14.34
CA VAL A 371 -1.51 -2.16 15.12
C VAL A 371 -0.83 -3.49 14.80
N GLN A 372 0.45 -3.42 14.46
CA GLN A 372 1.28 -4.58 14.18
C GLN A 372 1.96 -5.06 15.46
N PRO A 373 2.11 -6.38 15.69
CA PRO A 373 2.53 -6.92 16.99
C PRO A 373 4.02 -6.70 17.34
N LEU A 374 4.90 -6.46 16.36
CA LEU A 374 6.34 -6.21 16.55
C LEU A 374 7.07 -7.29 17.39
N THR A 375 6.80 -8.58 17.13
CA THR A 375 7.39 -9.72 17.86
C THR A 375 8.92 -9.85 17.75
N PHE A 376 9.55 -9.09 16.85
CA PHE A 376 11.00 -9.10 16.64
C PHE A 376 11.78 -8.20 17.62
N CYS A 377 11.11 -7.32 18.37
CA CYS A 377 11.73 -6.44 19.36
C CYS A 377 10.93 -6.30 20.67
N GLY A 378 9.65 -6.69 20.68
CA GLY A 378 8.76 -6.57 21.83
C GLY A 378 8.07 -7.89 22.17
N LEU A 379 7.05 -7.81 23.04
CA LEU A 379 6.31 -9.00 23.51
C LEU A 379 5.19 -9.44 22.55
N GLY A 380 5.06 -8.79 21.39
CA GLY A 380 3.95 -9.04 20.47
C GLY A 380 2.70 -8.19 20.73
N ASP A 381 2.78 -7.23 21.65
CA ASP A 381 1.70 -6.30 22.04
C ASP A 381 1.63 -5.04 21.16
N GLY A 382 2.53 -4.94 20.18
CA GLY A 382 2.62 -3.84 19.23
C GLY A 382 3.42 -2.63 19.70
N LEU A 383 4.21 -2.79 20.76
CA LEU A 383 5.17 -1.79 21.21
C LEU A 383 6.58 -2.39 21.30
N CYS A 384 7.56 -1.59 20.89
CA CYS A 384 8.97 -1.87 21.13
C CYS A 384 9.66 -0.65 21.70
N GLU A 385 10.60 -0.84 22.62
CA GLU A 385 11.56 0.21 22.95
C GLU A 385 12.33 0.61 21.68
N LEU A 386 12.62 1.91 21.52
CA LEU A 386 13.27 2.42 20.31
C LEU A 386 14.62 1.75 20.06
N GLU A 387 15.42 1.55 21.11
CA GLU A 387 16.73 0.89 20.99
C GLU A 387 16.58 -0.56 20.53
N ALA A 388 15.65 -1.32 21.12
CA ALA A 388 15.35 -2.70 20.73
C ALA A 388 14.82 -2.78 19.29
N PHE A 389 13.98 -1.82 18.86
CA PHE A 389 13.52 -1.74 17.46
C PHE A 389 14.67 -1.49 16.50
N VAL A 390 15.60 -0.60 16.82
CA VAL A 390 16.78 -0.30 15.99
C VAL A 390 17.75 -1.48 15.94
N GLU A 391 17.93 -2.21 17.04
CA GLU A 391 18.74 -3.42 17.11
C GLU A 391 18.13 -4.56 16.27
N SER A 392 16.81 -4.74 16.32
CA SER A 392 16.12 -5.79 15.57
C SER A 392 16.17 -5.57 14.05
N GLN A 393 16.38 -4.33 13.57
CA GLN A 393 16.51 -4.03 12.14
C GLN A 393 17.88 -4.43 11.56
N THR A 394 18.48 -5.53 12.05
CA THR A 394 19.79 -6.02 11.60
C THR A 394 19.83 -6.28 10.09
N TYR A 395 18.76 -6.84 9.51
CA TYR A 395 18.68 -7.08 8.05
C TYR A 395 18.81 -5.79 7.24
N ALA A 396 18.10 -4.72 7.59
CA ALA A 396 18.20 -3.45 6.88
C ALA A 396 19.56 -2.77 7.13
N ARG A 397 20.03 -2.78 8.38
CA ARG A 397 21.31 -2.19 8.78
C ARG A 397 22.52 -2.93 8.19
N SER A 398 22.36 -4.20 7.81
CA SER A 398 23.37 -4.98 7.06
C SER A 398 23.27 -4.82 5.54
N ASN A 399 22.47 -3.86 5.04
CA ASN A 399 22.17 -3.66 3.62
C ASN A 399 21.44 -4.84 2.95
N GLY A 400 20.63 -5.58 3.71
CA GLY A 400 19.88 -6.73 3.22
C GLY A 400 20.74 -7.95 2.89
N ASP A 401 21.85 -8.13 3.63
CA ASP A 401 22.85 -9.19 3.47
C ASP A 401 23.66 -9.15 2.16
N GLY A 402 23.71 -7.99 1.47
CA GLY A 402 24.56 -7.80 0.28
C GLY A 402 24.76 -6.33 -0.12
N ASN A 403 25.95 -6.00 -0.65
CA ASN A 403 26.21 -4.68 -1.25
C ASN A 403 25.42 -4.55 -2.57
N VAL A 404 24.46 -3.63 -2.63
CA VAL A 404 23.78 -3.25 -3.89
C VAL A 404 24.59 -2.20 -4.67
N SER A 405 25.84 -1.94 -4.28
CA SER A 405 26.74 -1.05 -5.01
C SER A 405 27.10 -1.67 -6.37
N ASN A 406 26.54 -1.09 -7.43
CA ASN A 406 27.03 -1.24 -8.80
C ASN A 406 28.54 -0.94 -8.85
N ASN A 407 29.36 -1.98 -8.81
CA ASN A 407 30.71 -1.92 -9.36
C ASN A 407 30.60 -2.12 -10.87
N ARG A 408 30.54 -1.02 -11.60
CA ARG A 408 31.20 -0.88 -12.90
C ARG A 408 31.50 0.57 -13.22
#